data_AF-A0A3D5URN9-F1
#
_entry.id   AF-A0A3D5URN9-F1
#
_cell.length_a   1.000
_cell.length_b   1.000
_cell.length_c   1.000
_cell.angle_alpha   90.00
_cell.angle_beta   90.00
_cell.angle_gamma   90.00
#
_symmetry.space_group_name_H-M   'P 1'
#
loop_
_entity.id
_entity.type
_entity.pdbx_description
1 polymer ?
#
loop_
_entity_poly.entity_id
_entity_poly.type
_entity_poly.pdbx_seq_one_letter_code
_entity_poly.pdbx_strand_id
1 'polypeptide(L)'
;IKDLYKTRVFRMSRWRNENMPKGCLGPKGRVIPENIITRPPSAELRPDQKDEDSLPPYEVLDDILHCLVEEEMSAREIVERGHDRDLVKRVEHLLYISEYKRRQSAPGVKVTARNFGRDRRYPIVNGFRDQDV
;
A
#
# COMPACT_ATOMS: atom_id res chain seq x y z
N ILE A 1 -8.07 1.62 8.10
CA ILE A 1 -7.73 1.86 6.67
C ILE A 1 -6.82 0.75 6.09
N LYS A 2 -7.01 -0.51 6.51
CA LYS A 2 -6.12 -1.65 6.20
C LYS A 2 -6.02 -1.96 4.70
N ASP A 3 -7.11 -1.73 3.97
CA ASP A 3 -7.27 -2.10 2.56
C ASP A 3 -7.18 -0.88 1.63
N LEU A 4 -6.47 0.16 2.06
CA LEU A 4 -6.22 1.36 1.26
C LEU A 4 -4.71 1.56 1.07
N TYR A 5 -4.31 1.67 -0.19
CA TYR A 5 -2.98 2.15 -0.57
C TYR A 5 -2.73 3.57 -0.07
N LYS A 6 -1.46 3.92 0.13
CA LYS A 6 -1.08 5.18 0.78
C LYS A 6 -1.48 6.39 -0.08
N THR A 7 -1.28 6.31 -1.38
CA THR A 7 -1.74 7.29 -2.38
C THR A 7 -3.25 7.53 -2.28
N ARG A 8 -4.05 6.47 -2.15
CA ARG A 8 -5.51 6.56 -1.94
C ARG A 8 -5.85 7.20 -0.61
N VAL A 9 -5.11 6.93 0.47
CA VAL A 9 -5.32 7.59 1.77
C VAL A 9 -5.12 9.10 1.63
N PHE A 10 -4.04 9.56 1.00
CA PHE A 10 -3.82 11.00 0.78
C PHE A 10 -4.92 11.63 -0.08
N ARG A 11 -5.35 10.94 -1.15
CA ARG A 11 -6.46 11.40 -2.00
C ARG A 11 -7.77 11.52 -1.21
N MET A 12 -8.08 10.53 -0.37
CA MET A 12 -9.28 10.54 0.48
C MET A 12 -9.22 11.65 1.54
N SER A 13 -8.04 11.93 2.09
CA SER A 13 -7.86 13.04 3.05
C SER A 13 -8.17 14.39 2.41
N ARG A 14 -7.65 14.65 1.21
CA ARG A 14 -7.96 15.87 0.44
C ARG A 14 -9.45 15.95 0.12
N TRP A 15 -10.01 14.87 -0.41
CA TRP A 15 -11.43 14.78 -0.72
C TRP A 15 -12.31 15.05 0.51
N ARG A 16 -11.97 14.50 1.70
CA ARG A 16 -12.71 14.76 2.94
C ARG A 16 -12.61 16.22 3.40
N ASN A 17 -11.52 16.92 3.14
CA ASN A 17 -11.43 18.35 3.48
C ASN A 17 -12.33 19.22 2.59
N GLU A 18 -12.57 18.78 1.35
CA GLU A 18 -13.40 19.48 0.36
C GLU A 18 -14.88 19.06 0.44
N ASN A 19 -15.18 17.90 1.01
CA ASN A 19 -16.51 17.28 0.99
C ASN A 19 -17.01 16.91 2.39
N MET A 20 -18.30 17.09 2.63
CA MET A 20 -18.97 16.57 3.82
C MET A 20 -19.95 15.44 3.43
N PRO A 21 -19.57 14.17 3.61
CA PRO A 21 -20.47 13.05 3.30
C PRO A 21 -21.76 13.11 4.13
N LYS A 22 -22.87 12.69 3.52
CA LYS A 22 -24.16 12.58 4.21
C LYS A 22 -24.03 11.62 5.40
N GLY A 23 -24.48 12.05 6.57
CA GLY A 23 -24.39 11.27 7.81
C GLY A 23 -23.04 11.33 8.52
N CYS A 24 -22.07 12.11 8.02
CA CYS A 24 -20.82 12.34 8.75
C CYS A 24 -21.10 13.16 10.03
N LEU A 25 -20.61 12.64 11.17
CA LEU A 25 -20.72 13.31 12.49
C LEU A 25 -19.58 14.31 12.76
N GLY A 26 -18.58 14.37 11.88
CA GLY A 26 -17.44 15.29 12.01
C GLY A 26 -17.76 16.72 11.59
N PRO A 27 -16.87 17.68 11.89
CA PRO A 27 -17.08 19.08 11.54
C PRO A 27 -17.12 19.30 10.01
N LYS A 28 -17.79 20.39 9.63
CA LYS A 28 -17.78 20.94 8.26
C LYS A 28 -16.42 21.58 7.95
N GLY A 29 -16.07 21.62 6.67
CA GLY A 29 -14.83 22.25 6.18
C GLY A 29 -13.58 21.38 6.38
N ARG A 30 -12.42 22.05 6.48
CA ARG A 30 -11.11 21.40 6.63
C ARG A 30 -11.01 20.71 8.00
N VAL A 31 -11.00 19.38 8.01
CA VAL A 31 -10.90 18.54 9.22
C VAL A 31 -9.49 18.04 9.43
N ILE A 32 -8.79 17.73 8.33
CA ILE A 32 -7.42 17.22 8.35
C ILE A 32 -6.49 18.40 8.05
N PRO A 33 -5.57 18.74 8.97
CA PRO A 33 -4.56 19.78 8.75
C PRO A 33 -3.72 19.54 7.49
N GLU A 34 -3.45 20.60 6.73
CA GLU A 34 -2.71 20.49 5.45
C GLU A 34 -1.30 19.96 5.63
N ASN A 35 -0.63 20.36 6.72
CA ASN A 35 0.71 19.90 7.03
C ASN A 35 0.81 18.38 7.21
N ILE A 36 -0.25 17.69 7.64
CA ILE A 36 -0.28 16.22 7.74
C ILE A 36 -0.38 15.58 6.34
N ILE A 37 -0.99 16.27 5.37
CA ILE A 37 -1.17 15.78 4.00
C ILE A 37 0.07 16.07 3.14
N THR A 38 0.72 17.22 3.33
CA THR A 38 1.86 17.67 2.52
C THR A 38 3.20 17.23 3.07
N ARG A 39 3.29 16.86 4.35
CA ARG A 39 4.55 16.36 4.91
C ARG A 39 4.96 15.08 4.18
N PRO A 40 6.26 14.94 3.82
CA PRO A 40 6.77 13.71 3.26
C PRO A 40 6.41 12.52 4.16
N PRO A 41 5.94 11.42 3.59
CA PRO A 41 5.58 10.25 4.39
C PRO A 41 6.81 9.70 5.10
N SER A 42 6.66 9.45 6.39
CA SER A 42 7.67 8.84 7.26
C SER A 42 6.97 7.89 8.23
N ALA A 43 7.55 6.70 8.45
CA ALA A 43 7.03 5.72 9.38
C ALA A 43 7.23 6.13 10.85
N GLU A 44 8.03 7.16 11.13
CA GLU A 44 8.30 7.71 12.47
C GLU A 44 8.48 6.64 13.58
N LEU A 45 9.01 5.46 13.25
CA LEU A 45 9.25 4.40 14.24
C LEU A 45 10.50 4.68 15.08
N ARG A 46 11.36 5.62 14.65
CA ARG A 46 12.53 6.15 15.35
C ARG A 46 12.78 7.63 14.98
N PRO A 47 13.49 8.41 15.82
CA PRO A 47 13.88 9.79 15.48
C PRO A 47 14.63 9.81 14.14
N ASP A 48 14.29 10.77 13.28
CA ASP A 48 14.89 11.01 11.96
C ASP A 48 14.71 9.91 10.90
N GLN A 49 13.92 8.86 11.16
CA GLN A 49 13.63 7.84 10.15
C GLN A 49 12.80 8.42 8.99
N LYS A 50 13.25 8.27 7.74
CA LYS A 50 12.44 8.57 6.54
C LYS A 50 12.03 7.26 5.86
N ASP A 51 10.80 7.18 5.36
CA ASP A 51 10.35 5.99 4.60
C ASP A 51 11.13 5.82 3.30
N GLU A 52 11.59 6.95 2.75
CA GLU A 52 12.37 7.05 1.52
C GLU A 52 13.75 6.37 1.62
N ASP A 53 14.26 6.11 2.82
CA ASP A 53 15.57 5.46 3.00
C ASP A 53 15.53 3.98 2.60
N SER A 54 14.33 3.38 2.48
CA SER A 54 14.19 1.94 2.25
C SER A 54 13.03 1.54 1.35
N LEU A 55 12.18 2.45 0.88
CA LEU A 55 11.09 2.13 -0.06
C LEU A 55 11.07 3.14 -1.22
N PRO A 56 10.63 2.73 -2.42
CA PRO A 56 10.43 3.68 -3.52
C PRO A 56 9.29 4.66 -3.18
N PRO A 57 9.14 5.76 -3.94
CA PRO A 57 8.01 6.66 -3.81
C PRO A 57 6.68 5.89 -3.82
N TYR A 58 5.72 6.31 -2.98
CA TYR A 58 4.45 5.58 -2.83
C TYR A 58 3.65 5.41 -4.11
N GLU A 59 3.74 6.35 -5.05
CA GLU A 59 3.10 6.22 -6.37
C GLU A 59 3.62 4.99 -7.12
N VAL A 60 4.93 4.75 -7.07
CA VAL A 60 5.57 3.57 -7.68
C VAL A 60 5.28 2.31 -6.87
N LEU A 61 5.40 2.38 -5.54
CA LEU A 61 5.14 1.25 -4.65
C LEU A 61 3.70 0.74 -4.77
N ASP A 62 2.74 1.65 -4.72
CA ASP A 62 1.32 1.32 -4.73
C ASP A 62 0.92 0.75 -6.09
N ASP A 63 1.48 1.23 -7.22
CA ASP A 63 1.22 0.63 -8.54
C ASP A 63 1.78 -0.80 -8.63
N ILE A 64 3.04 -1.03 -8.20
CA ILE A 64 3.62 -2.39 -8.17
C ILE A 64 2.77 -3.32 -7.28
N LEU A 65 2.36 -2.87 -6.10
CA LEU A 65 1.52 -3.65 -5.20
C LEU A 65 0.13 -3.91 -5.79
N HIS A 66 -0.45 -2.96 -6.51
CA HIS A 66 -1.72 -3.15 -7.20
C HIS A 66 -1.60 -4.24 -8.27
N CYS A 67 -0.53 -4.21 -9.07
CA CYS A 67 -0.24 -5.26 -10.06
C CYS A 67 -0.08 -6.65 -9.42
N LEU A 68 0.72 -6.75 -8.36
CA LEU A 68 1.02 -8.03 -7.69
C LEU A 68 -0.19 -8.61 -6.94
N VAL A 69 -1.07 -7.77 -6.41
CA VAL A 69 -2.11 -8.20 -5.44
C VAL A 69 -3.50 -8.19 -6.05
N GLU A 70 -3.88 -7.13 -6.76
CA GLU A 70 -5.23 -7.00 -7.33
C GLU A 70 -5.31 -7.65 -8.72
N GLU A 71 -4.29 -7.41 -9.56
CA GLU A 71 -4.25 -7.89 -10.95
C GLU A 71 -3.55 -9.26 -11.11
N GLU A 72 -2.90 -9.78 -10.07
CA GLU A 72 -2.14 -11.05 -10.09
C GLU A 72 -1.09 -11.14 -11.22
N MET A 73 -0.48 -10.01 -11.59
CA MET A 73 0.56 -9.98 -12.61
C MET A 73 1.85 -10.65 -12.10
N SER A 74 2.53 -11.36 -12.99
CA SER A 74 3.89 -11.85 -12.79
C SER A 74 4.89 -10.68 -12.70
N ALA A 75 6.06 -10.93 -12.11
CA ALA A 75 7.09 -9.89 -12.01
C ALA A 75 7.56 -9.42 -13.40
N ARG A 76 7.55 -10.33 -14.39
CA ARG A 76 7.85 -10.02 -15.79
C ARG A 76 6.88 -9.02 -16.40
N GLU A 77 5.58 -9.26 -16.27
CA GLU A 77 4.57 -8.37 -16.86
C GLU A 77 4.62 -6.97 -16.24
N ILE A 78 4.99 -6.86 -14.96
CA ILE A 78 5.17 -5.58 -14.28
C ILE A 78 6.39 -4.83 -14.81
N VAL A 79 7.49 -5.54 -15.13
CA VAL A 79 8.66 -4.94 -15.78
C VAL A 79 8.35 -4.50 -17.20
N GLU A 80 7.59 -5.29 -17.96
CA GLU A 80 7.12 -4.93 -19.32
C GLU A 80 6.23 -3.68 -19.32
N ARG A 81 5.56 -3.37 -18.20
CA ARG A 81 4.82 -2.11 -17.98
C ARG A 81 5.71 -0.89 -17.70
N GLY A 82 7.03 -1.07 -17.56
CA GLY A 82 8.00 0.00 -17.40
C GLY A 82 8.53 0.21 -15.98
N HIS A 83 8.27 -0.72 -15.05
CA HIS A 83 8.89 -0.67 -13.71
C HIS A 83 10.30 -1.27 -13.72
N ASP A 84 11.16 -0.74 -12.86
CA ASP A 84 12.51 -1.27 -12.68
C ASP A 84 12.49 -2.72 -12.13
N ARG A 85 13.27 -3.61 -12.76
CA ARG A 85 13.30 -5.04 -12.42
C ARG A 85 13.73 -5.31 -10.99
N ASP A 86 14.79 -4.66 -10.54
CA ASP A 86 15.33 -4.91 -9.20
C ASP A 86 14.37 -4.40 -8.14
N LEU A 87 13.69 -3.28 -8.43
CA LEU A 87 12.64 -2.74 -7.59
C LEU A 87 11.43 -3.69 -7.48
N VAL A 88 10.92 -4.19 -8.60
CA VAL A 88 9.79 -5.13 -8.62
C VAL A 88 10.12 -6.38 -7.80
N LYS A 89 11.28 -7.00 -8.03
CA LYS A 89 11.73 -8.17 -7.26
C LYS A 89 11.86 -7.87 -5.77
N ARG A 90 12.36 -6.69 -5.41
CA ARG A 90 12.48 -6.26 -4.02
C ARG A 90 11.12 -6.10 -3.35
N VAL A 91 10.16 -5.46 -4.02
CA VAL A 91 8.79 -5.27 -3.50
C VAL A 91 8.08 -6.61 -3.38
N GLU A 92 8.19 -7.50 -4.38
CA GLU A 92 7.63 -8.85 -4.34
C GLU A 92 8.20 -9.65 -3.16
N HIS A 93 9.52 -9.61 -2.97
CA HIS A 93 10.17 -10.26 -1.84
C HIS A 93 9.64 -9.75 -0.50
N LEU A 94 9.59 -8.42 -0.32
CA LEU A 94 9.06 -7.79 0.89
C LEU A 94 7.59 -8.15 1.12
N LEU A 95 6.81 -8.26 0.05
CA LEU A 95 5.43 -8.71 0.08
C LEU A 95 5.37 -10.13 0.66
N TYR A 96 6.14 -11.09 0.13
CA TYR A 96 6.12 -12.48 0.61
C TYR A 96 6.58 -12.62 2.07
N ILE A 97 7.71 -12.04 2.46
CA ILE A 97 8.22 -12.19 3.83
C ILE A 97 7.33 -11.51 4.88
N SER A 98 6.47 -10.58 4.47
CA SER A 98 5.55 -9.89 5.38
C SER A 98 4.24 -10.64 5.63
N GLU A 99 4.06 -11.85 5.08
CA GLU A 99 2.84 -12.65 5.22
C GLU A 99 2.50 -12.95 6.69
N TYR A 100 3.52 -13.27 7.51
CA TYR A 100 3.30 -13.55 8.93
C TYR A 100 2.73 -12.34 9.70
N LYS A 101 3.17 -11.12 9.36
CA LYS A 101 2.67 -9.87 9.98
C LYS A 101 1.20 -9.65 9.62
N ARG A 102 0.83 -9.93 8.36
CA ARG A 102 -0.55 -9.75 7.87
C ARG A 102 -1.53 -10.73 8.52
N ARG A 103 -1.11 -11.97 8.80
CA ARG A 103 -1.96 -12.95 9.51
C ARG A 103 -2.27 -12.57 10.96
N GLN A 104 -1.39 -11.80 11.60
CA GLN A 104 -1.60 -11.29 12.97
C GLN A 104 -2.35 -9.95 12.99
N SER A 105 -2.61 -9.34 11.83
CA SER A 105 -3.27 -8.04 11.74
C SER A 105 -4.77 -8.17 12.01
N ALA A 106 -5.32 -7.21 12.77
CA ALA A 106 -6.76 -7.15 13.05
C ALA A 106 -7.61 -7.15 11.75
N PRO A 107 -8.88 -7.59 11.84
CA PRO A 107 -9.85 -7.42 10.76
C PRO A 107 -9.98 -5.96 10.33
N GLY A 108 -10.26 -5.72 9.05
CA GLY A 108 -10.45 -4.38 8.51
C GLY A 108 -11.47 -4.39 7.38
N VAL A 109 -12.05 -3.22 7.08
CA VAL A 109 -13.00 -3.05 5.99
C VAL A 109 -12.33 -3.33 4.66
N LYS A 110 -12.96 -4.16 3.83
CA LYS A 110 -12.58 -4.42 2.44
C LYS A 110 -13.17 -3.35 1.53
N VAL A 111 -12.34 -2.76 0.68
CA VAL A 111 -12.73 -1.76 -0.31
C VAL A 111 -12.15 -2.04 -1.71
N THR A 112 -11.14 -2.91 -1.82
CA THR A 112 -10.56 -3.35 -3.10
C THR A 112 -11.21 -4.65 -3.61
N ALA A 113 -10.89 -5.05 -4.84
CA ALA A 113 -11.38 -6.31 -5.40
C ALA A 113 -10.79 -7.52 -4.66
N ARG A 114 -9.51 -7.45 -4.32
CA ARG A 114 -8.76 -8.49 -3.61
C ARG A 114 -8.07 -7.93 -2.38
N ASN A 115 -8.40 -8.44 -1.20
CA ASN A 115 -7.78 -8.00 0.05
C ASN A 115 -6.78 -9.02 0.61
N PHE A 116 -5.93 -8.54 1.52
CA PHE A 116 -5.11 -9.39 2.36
C PHE A 116 -5.99 -10.07 3.43
N GLY A 117 -6.31 -11.34 3.21
CA GLY A 117 -7.16 -12.12 4.11
C GLY A 117 -7.79 -13.32 3.42
N ARG A 118 -9.11 -13.26 3.22
CA ARG A 118 -9.84 -14.39 2.64
C ARG A 118 -9.48 -14.61 1.16
N ASP A 119 -9.29 -13.53 0.42
CA ASP A 119 -9.16 -13.54 -1.04
C ASP A 119 -7.75 -13.93 -1.51
N ARG A 120 -6.71 -13.59 -0.74
CA ARG A 120 -5.33 -13.93 -1.02
C ARG A 120 -4.71 -14.74 0.12
N ARG A 121 -4.57 -16.06 -0.08
CA ARG A 121 -4.03 -16.99 0.93
C ARG A 121 -2.69 -17.55 0.49
N TYR A 122 -1.61 -16.97 1.02
CA TYR A 122 -0.25 -17.47 0.79
C TYR A 122 0.28 -18.19 2.03
N PRO A 123 1.16 -19.19 1.85
CA PRO A 123 1.84 -19.83 2.99
C PRO A 123 2.80 -18.84 3.65
N ILE A 124 2.95 -18.93 4.99
CA ILE A 124 3.95 -18.14 5.73
C ILE A 124 5.36 -18.58 5.33
N VAL A 125 5.60 -19.88 5.32
CA VAL A 125 6.85 -20.47 4.81
C VAL A 125 6.68 -20.63 3.30
N ASN A 126 7.22 -19.68 2.54
CA ASN A 126 7.11 -19.66 1.08
C ASN A 126 8.50 -19.61 0.42
N GLY A 127 8.89 -20.71 -0.21
CA GLY A 127 10.13 -20.85 -0.98
C GLY A 127 9.99 -20.50 -2.47
N PHE A 128 8.78 -20.24 -2.97
CA PHE A 128 8.57 -19.87 -4.36
C PHE A 128 9.25 -18.53 -4.67
N ARG A 129 10.00 -18.49 -5.77
CA ARG A 129 10.63 -17.29 -6.30
C ARG A 129 10.39 -17.28 -7.80
N ASP A 130 9.79 -16.22 -8.30
CA ASP A 130 9.62 -16.02 -9.73
C ASP A 130 10.99 -15.75 -10.35
N GLN A 131 11.48 -16.71 -11.14
CA GLN A 131 12.80 -16.65 -11.78
C GLN A 131 12.73 -15.97 -13.16
N ASP A 132 11.53 -15.83 -13.74
CA ASP A 132 11.32 -15.50 -15.15
C ASP A 132 11.26 -13.99 -15.42
N VAL A 133 12.19 -13.22 -14.84
CA VAL A 133 12.36 -11.78 -15.07
C VAL A 133 13.74 -11.47 -15.58
#